data_AF-A0A2K4IDS3-F1
#
_entry.id   AF-A0A2K4IDS3-F1
#
_cell.length_a   1.000
_cell.length_b   1.000
_cell.length_c   1.000
_cell.angle_alpha   90.00
_cell.angle_beta   90.00
_cell.angle_gamma   90.00
#
_symmetry.space_group_name_H-M   'P 1'
#
loop_
_entity.id
_entity.type
_entity.pdbx_description
1 polymer ?
#
loop_
_entity_poly.entity_id
_entity_poly.type
_entity_poly.pdbx_seq_one_letter_code
_entity_poly.pdbx_strand_id
1 'polypeptide(L)' 'MTIGFKQEYASPFADFIRNAKSDEKKRVYREVLTEATKKQNEVMLAAHTKHSAVGAGLNA' A
#
# COMPACT_ATOMS: atom_id res chain seq x y z
N MET A 1 -36.34 -19.29 -12.13
CA MET A 1 -34.88 -19.45 -12.17
C MET A 1 -34.30 -18.79 -10.94
N THR A 2 -33.86 -19.56 -9.94
CA THR A 2 -33.04 -19.02 -8.86
C THR A 2 -31.61 -19.00 -9.38
N ILE A 3 -31.11 -17.82 -9.71
CA ILE A 3 -29.71 -17.61 -10.04
C ILE A 3 -28.96 -17.73 -8.70
N GLY A 4 -28.70 -18.97 -8.27
CA GLY A 4 -27.91 -19.24 -7.09
C GLY A 4 -26.50 -18.75 -7.37
N PHE A 5 -26.13 -17.58 -6.83
CA PHE A 5 -24.75 -17.16 -6.77
C PHE A 5 -24.01 -18.24 -5.99
N LYS A 6 -23.33 -19.13 -6.72
CA LYS A 6 -22.34 -20.05 -6.16
C LYS A 6 -21.42 -19.17 -5.32
N GLN A 7 -21.25 -19.48 -4.04
CA GLN A 7 -20.24 -18.84 -3.19
C GLN A 7 -18.87 -19.18 -3.79
N GLU A 8 -18.49 -18.48 -4.85
CA GLU A 8 -17.13 -18.46 -5.33
C GLU A 8 -16.33 -17.91 -4.18
N TYR A 9 -15.39 -18.72 -3.69
CA TYR A 9 -14.42 -18.38 -2.65
C TYR A 9 -13.97 -16.93 -2.83
N ALA A 10 -14.61 -16.01 -2.12
CA ALA A 10 -14.27 -14.62 -2.19
C ALA A 10 -12.85 -14.52 -1.64
N SER A 11 -11.94 -13.92 -2.40
CA SER A 11 -10.61 -13.65 -1.83
C SER A 11 -10.79 -12.91 -0.51
N PRO A 12 -9.91 -13.09 0.49
CA PRO A 12 -10.03 -12.39 1.77
C PRO A 12 -10.18 -10.87 1.59
N PHE A 13 -9.57 -10.31 0.55
CA PHE A 13 -9.78 -8.92 0.14
C PHE A 13 -11.20 -8.65 -0.37
N ALA A 14 -11.72 -9.46 -1.29
CA ALA A 14 -13.09 -9.29 -1.78
C ALA A 14 -14.12 -9.45 -0.66
N ASP A 15 -13.90 -10.37 0.27
CA ASP A 15 -14.72 -10.56 1.46
C ASP A 15 -14.68 -9.33 2.37
N PHE A 16 -13.48 -8.80 2.66
CA PHE A 16 -13.30 -7.56 3.41
C PHE A 16 -14.01 -6.36 2.75
N ILE A 17 -13.88 -6.19 1.44
CA ILE A 17 -14.53 -5.08 0.72
C ILE A 17 -16.06 -5.19 0.77
N ARG A 18 -16.61 -6.41 0.69
CA ARG A 18 -18.06 -6.65 0.74
C ARG A 18 -18.62 -6.50 2.16
N ASN A 19 -17.95 -7.08 3.15
CA ASN A 19 -18.55 -7.38 4.45
C ASN A 19 -18.02 -6.53 5.61
N ALA A 20 -16.83 -5.91 5.52
CA ALA A 20 -16.30 -5.11 6.62
C ALA A 20 -17.08 -3.80 6.83
N LYS A 21 -17.16 -3.36 8.08
CA LYS A 21 -17.81 -2.11 8.46
C LYS A 21 -17.00 -0.90 7.99
N SER A 22 -17.66 0.27 7.94
CA SER A 22 -17.05 1.50 7.43
C SER A 22 -15.85 1.95 8.26
N ASP A 23 -15.92 1.81 9.59
CA ASP A 23 -14.84 2.12 10.53
C ASP A 23 -13.64 1.19 10.36
N GLU A 24 -13.88 -0.11 10.18
CA GLU A 24 -12.84 -1.11 9.89
C GLU A 24 -12.14 -0.80 8.56
N LYS A 25 -12.91 -0.51 7.51
CA LYS A 25 -12.39 -0.08 6.19
C LYS A 25 -11.52 1.16 6.32
N LYS A 26 -12.01 2.19 7.01
CA LYS A 26 -11.26 3.44 7.22
C LYS A 26 -9.97 3.21 7.98
N ARG A 27 -9.96 2.32 8.98
CA ARG A 27 -8.75 1.96 9.72
C ARG A 27 -7.71 1.33 8.79
N VAL A 28 -8.10 0.28 8.06
CA VAL A 28 -7.19 -0.43 7.14
C VAL A 28 -6.67 0.49 6.04
N TYR A 29 -7.53 1.31 5.43
CA TYR A 29 -7.08 2.26 4.40
C TYR A 29 -6.09 3.29 4.94
N ARG A 30 -6.31 3.84 6.13
CA ARG A 30 -5.36 4.77 6.76
C ARG A 30 -4.01 4.11 7.01
N GLU A 31 -4.00 2.87 7.48
CA GLU A 31 -2.79 2.11 7.75
C GLU A 31 -2.02 1.84 6.45
N VAL A 32 -2.68 1.34 5.42
CA VAL A 32 -2.09 1.10 4.09
C VAL A 32 -1.46 2.37 3.51
N LEU A 33 -2.20 3.50 3.54
CA LEU A 33 -1.69 4.76 3.02
C LEU A 33 -0.49 5.28 3.82
N THR A 34 -0.51 5.10 5.14
CA THR A 34 0.59 5.49 6.03
C THR A 34 1.85 4.69 5.73
N GLU A 35 1.75 3.36 5.67
CA GLU A 35 2.89 2.48 5.39
C GLU A 35 3.42 2.66 3.97
N ALA A 36 2.54 2.84 2.98
CA ALA A 36 2.94 3.16 1.62
C ALA A 36 3.72 4.49 1.54
N THR A 37 3.25 5.52 2.27
CA THR A 37 3.92 6.82 2.32
C THR A 37 5.29 6.72 2.99
N LYS A 38 5.40 5.99 4.11
CA LYS A 38 6.69 5.71 4.76
C LYS A 38 7.66 5.05 3.80
N LYS A 39 7.20 4.02 3.08
CA LYS A 39 8.04 3.31 2.12
C LYS A 39 8.50 4.20 0.97
N GLN A 40 7.62 5.05 0.46
CA GLN A 40 7.96 6.03 -0.57
C GLN A 40 9.07 6.98 -0.07
N ASN A 41 8.93 7.50 1.15
CA ASN A 41 9.93 8.41 1.75
C ASN A 41 11.28 7.73 1.95
N GLU A 42 11.31 6.46 2.38
CA GLU A 42 12.56 5.67 2.48
C GLU A 42 13.28 5.58 1.14
N VAL A 43 12.53 5.28 0.07
CA VAL A 43 13.10 5.16 -1.29
C VAL A 43 13.62 6.51 -1.77
N MET A 44 12.87 7.59 -1.55
CA MET A 44 13.29 8.95 -1.92
C MET A 44 14.57 9.37 -1.16
N LEU A 45 14.62 9.12 0.15
CA LEU A 45 15.81 9.40 0.96
C LEU A 45 17.02 8.62 0.47
N ALA A 46 16.86 7.31 0.22
CA ALA A 46 17.94 6.48 -0.30
C ALA A 46 18.44 6.95 -1.67
N ALA A 47 17.53 7.40 -2.54
CA ALA A 47 17.89 7.97 -3.84
C ALA A 47 18.65 9.30 -3.70
N HIS A 48 18.19 10.19 -2.82
CA HIS A 48 18.88 11.45 -2.52
C HIS A 48 20.29 11.21 -1.96
N THR A 49 20.44 10.31 -0.99
CA THR A 49 21.76 9.98 -0.42
C THR A 49 22.73 9.45 -1.48
N LYS A 50 22.26 8.55 -2.36
CA LYS A 50 23.07 8.05 -3.48
C LYS A 50 23.50 9.17 -4.42
N HIS A 51 22.59 10.07 -4.78
CA HIS A 51 22.90 11.20 -5.66
C HIS A 51 23.92 12.17 -5.03
N SER A 52 23.75 12.50 -3.75
CA SER A 52 24.70 13.37 -3.03
C SER A 52 26.09 12.74 -2.89
N ALA A 53 26.17 11.42 -2.69
CA ALA A 53 27.46 10.71 -2.65
C ALA A 53 28.16 10.68 -4.02
N VAL A 54 27.40 10.56 -5.12
CA VAL A 54 27.94 10.63 -6.49
C VAL A 54 28.45 12.03 -6.82
N GLY A 55 27.73 13.09 -6.43
CA GLY A 55 28.17 14.48 -6.66
C GLY A 55 29.43 14.89 -5.89
N ALA A 56 29.69 14.28 -4.73
CA ALA A 56 30.89 14.53 -3.94
C ALA A 56 32.17 13.92 -4.56
N GLY A 57 32.05 12.87 -5.39
CA GLY A 57 33.18 12.21 -6.05
C GLY A 57 33.61 12.85 -7.38
N LEU A 58 32.88 13.86 -7.89
CA LEU A 58 33.19 14.57 -9.14
C LEU A 58 34.00 15.86 -8.94
N ASN A 59 34.27 16.25 -7.69
CA ASN A 59 35.04 17.45 -7.35
C ASN A 59 36.35 17.14 -6.58
N ALA A 60 36.82 15.88 -6.62
CA ALA A 60 38.06 15.44 -5.98
C ALA A 60 39.12 15.10 -7.02
#